data_AF-A0A356NYU2-F1
#
_entry.id   AF-A0A356NYU2-F1
#
_cell.length_a   1.000
_cell.length_b   1.000
_cell.length_c   1.000
_cell.angle_alpha   90.00
_cell.angle_beta   90.00
_cell.angle_gamma   90.00
#
_symmetry.space_group_name_H-M   'P 1'
#
loop_
_entity.id
_entity.type
_entity.pdbx_description
1 polymer ?
#
loop_
_entity_poly.entity_id
_entity_poly.type
_entity_poly.pdbx_seq_one_letter_code
_entity_poly.pdbx_strand_id
1 'polypeptide(L)'
;PSPDRSRILFGGRVSAAETNPAISGPRLHHDMCRIFPELADYGYTHSWTGKVAFTFDTHAHLGQHEGLHYAMGYCGSGIGMASYLGMRLGQQLVGDPQGATAFDNLQFPTRPLYFGKPWFLPSVVQWYRLRDHWQIRRAAAHNRLTA
;
A
#
# COMPACT_ATOMS: atom_id res chain seq x y z
N PRO A 1 -8.50 -11.54 10.56
CA PRO A 1 -9.00 -12.95 10.53
C PRO A 1 -10.12 -13.04 9.50
N SER A 2 -10.29 -14.19 8.86
CA SER A 2 -11.43 -14.46 7.97
C SER A 2 -12.76 -14.45 8.75
N PRO A 3 -13.92 -14.29 8.08
CA PRO A 3 -15.21 -14.26 8.76
C PRO A 3 -15.50 -15.49 9.62
N ASP A 4 -15.08 -16.67 9.16
CA ASP A 4 -15.15 -17.96 9.86
C ASP A 4 -14.02 -18.17 10.90
N ARG A 5 -13.10 -17.20 11.02
CA ARG A 5 -11.95 -17.19 11.93
C ARG A 5 -10.96 -18.35 11.75
N SER A 6 -11.04 -19.08 10.64
CA SER A 6 -10.13 -20.20 10.36
C SER A 6 -8.81 -19.76 9.73
N ARG A 7 -8.73 -18.51 9.24
CA ARG A 7 -7.57 -17.99 8.51
C ARG A 7 -7.22 -16.57 8.95
N ILE A 8 -5.96 -16.23 8.72
CA ILE A 8 -5.47 -14.86 8.84
C ILE A 8 -4.97 -14.36 7.49
N LEU A 9 -4.93 -13.04 7.34
CA LEU A 9 -4.29 -12.39 6.21
C LEU A 9 -3.01 -11.75 6.70
N PHE A 10 -1.89 -12.12 6.10
CA PHE A 10 -0.61 -11.46 6.29
C PHE A 10 -0.13 -10.91 4.95
N GLY A 11 0.29 -9.66 4.94
CA GLY A 11 0.66 -8.96 3.72
C GLY A 11 1.69 -7.88 3.98
N GLY A 12 2.48 -7.58 2.96
CA GLY A 12 3.55 -6.61 3.06
C GLY A 12 4.27 -6.45 1.73
N ARG A 13 5.20 -5.50 1.68
CA ARG A 13 6.02 -5.26 0.50
C ARG A 13 7.34 -6.02 0.61
N VAL A 14 7.40 -7.21 0.01
CA VAL A 14 8.61 -8.04 0.02
C VAL A 14 9.61 -7.73 -1.10
N SER A 15 9.21 -6.97 -2.13
CA SER A 15 10.10 -6.53 -3.20
C SER A 15 9.57 -5.27 -3.89
N ALA A 16 10.49 -4.52 -4.53
CA ALA A 16 10.17 -3.36 -5.35
C ALA A 16 9.63 -3.74 -6.73
N ALA A 17 9.97 -4.92 -7.24
CA ALA A 17 9.67 -5.37 -8.60
C ALA A 17 9.09 -6.79 -8.68
N GLU A 18 9.02 -7.53 -7.57
CA GLU A 18 8.50 -8.90 -7.58
C GLU A 18 7.00 -8.88 -7.78
N THR A 19 6.55 -9.53 -8.84
CA THR A 19 5.13 -9.72 -9.13
C THR A 19 4.74 -11.19 -9.09
N ASN A 20 5.69 -12.11 -8.89
CA ASN A 20 5.43 -13.54 -8.84
C ASN A 20 5.07 -14.00 -7.41
N PRO A 21 3.82 -14.43 -7.15
CA PRO A 21 3.38 -14.96 -5.86
C PRO A 21 4.19 -16.17 -5.37
N ALA A 22 4.80 -16.93 -6.28
CA ALA A 22 5.65 -18.09 -5.94
C ALA A 22 6.97 -17.68 -5.28
N ILE A 23 7.45 -16.45 -5.53
CA ILE A 23 8.67 -15.91 -4.92
C ILE A 23 8.33 -15.08 -3.68
N SER A 24 7.28 -14.25 -3.76
CA SER A 24 6.88 -13.38 -2.66
C SER A 24 6.21 -14.13 -1.50
N GLY A 25 5.45 -15.20 -1.77
CA GLY A 25 4.75 -16.00 -0.77
C GLY A 25 5.68 -16.59 0.30
N PRO A 26 6.71 -17.37 -0.06
CA PRO A 26 7.67 -17.92 0.90
C PRO A 26 8.37 -16.84 1.74
N ARG A 27 8.69 -15.69 1.14
CA ARG A 27 9.32 -14.56 1.85
C ARG A 27 8.37 -13.92 2.86
N LEU A 28 7.11 -13.70 2.48
CA LEU A 28 6.08 -13.19 3.39
C LEU A 28 5.81 -14.17 4.53
N HIS A 29 5.79 -15.47 4.27
CA HIS A 29 5.64 -16.49 5.31
C HIS A 29 6.83 -16.47 6.30
N HIS A 30 8.06 -16.35 5.79
CA HIS A 30 9.23 -16.17 6.64
C HIS A 30 9.14 -14.91 7.51
N ASP A 31 8.77 -13.77 6.92
CA ASP A 31 8.58 -12.52 7.67
C ASP A 31 7.46 -12.61 8.71
N MET A 32 6.38 -13.33 8.39
CA MET A 32 5.28 -13.59 9.33
C MET A 32 5.78 -14.40 10.53
N CYS A 33 6.48 -15.51 10.30
CA CYS A 33 7.00 -16.37 11.36
C CYS A 33 8.07 -15.68 12.22
N ARG A 34 8.79 -14.70 11.65
CA ARG A 34 9.71 -13.85 12.42
C ARG A 34 8.98 -12.95 13.41
N ILE A 35 7.77 -12.48 13.09
CA ILE A 35 6.96 -11.60 13.95
C ILE A 35 6.08 -12.41 14.90
N PHE A 36 5.53 -13.53 14.41
CA PHE A 36 4.61 -14.44 15.10
C PHE A 36 5.15 -15.87 15.03
N PRO A 37 6.12 -16.24 15.87
CA PRO A 37 6.76 -17.55 15.85
C PRO A 37 5.78 -18.72 16.01
N GLU A 38 4.66 -18.50 16.71
CA GLU A 38 3.57 -19.47 16.90
C GLU A 38 2.90 -19.91 15.60
N LEU A 39 3.13 -19.20 14.49
CA LEU A 39 2.59 -19.52 13.18
C LEU A 39 3.52 -20.38 12.31
N ALA A 40 4.69 -20.77 12.82
CA ALA A 40 5.71 -21.51 12.05
C ALA A 40 5.20 -22.87 11.51
N ASP A 41 4.38 -23.57 12.29
CA ASP A 41 3.83 -24.88 11.91
C ASP A 41 2.61 -24.78 10.97
N TYR A 42 2.14 -23.56 10.68
CA TYR A 42 0.98 -23.32 9.82
C TYR A 42 1.43 -22.95 8.41
N GLY A 43 0.92 -23.68 7.43
CA GLY A 43 1.11 -23.38 6.01
C GLY A 43 0.24 -22.20 5.53
N TYR A 44 0.72 -21.48 4.51
CA TYR A 44 -0.12 -20.56 3.76
C TYR A 44 -0.81 -21.31 2.61
N THR A 45 -2.09 -21.01 2.38
CA THR A 45 -2.90 -21.70 1.35
C THR A 45 -3.05 -20.89 0.08
N HIS A 46 -2.79 -19.58 0.14
CA HIS A 46 -3.00 -18.64 -0.94
C HIS A 46 -1.86 -17.60 -0.93
N SER A 47 -1.43 -17.19 -2.12
CA SER A 47 -0.47 -16.10 -2.32
C SER A 47 -0.88 -15.33 -3.56
N TRP A 48 -0.90 -14.01 -3.45
CA TRP A 48 -1.22 -13.12 -4.56
C TRP A 48 -0.38 -11.86 -4.50
N THR A 49 -0.33 -11.15 -5.62
CA THR A 49 0.32 -9.86 -5.75
C THR A 49 -0.65 -8.87 -6.40
N GLY A 50 -0.39 -7.58 -6.19
CA GLY A 50 -1.22 -6.52 -6.75
C GLY A 50 -0.42 -5.24 -6.90
N LYS A 51 -0.86 -4.40 -7.84
CA LYS A 51 -0.31 -3.05 -7.99
C LYS A 51 -1.13 -2.09 -7.13
N VAL A 52 -0.45 -1.29 -6.33
CA VAL A 52 -1.07 -0.20 -5.59
C VAL A 52 -0.93 1.08 -6.41
N ALA A 53 -2.05 1.71 -6.74
CA ALA A 53 -2.05 3.05 -7.32
C ALA A 53 -1.57 4.05 -6.27
N PHE A 54 -0.32 4.48 -6.40
CA PHE A 54 0.33 5.40 -5.49
C PHE A 54 0.67 6.68 -6.25
N THR A 55 0.24 7.82 -5.73
CA THR A 55 0.43 9.14 -6.32
C THR A 55 1.67 9.80 -5.72
N PHE A 56 2.23 10.78 -6.44
CA PHE A 56 3.48 11.43 -6.03
C PHE A 56 3.33 12.37 -4.84
N ASP A 57 2.12 12.89 -4.64
CA ASP A 57 1.72 13.72 -3.50
C ASP A 57 1.11 12.89 -2.36
N THR A 58 0.97 11.58 -2.54
CA THR A 58 0.47 10.62 -1.54
C THR A 58 -1.01 10.82 -1.14
N HIS A 59 -1.77 11.58 -1.93
CA HIS A 59 -3.20 11.79 -1.72
C HIS A 59 -4.04 10.97 -2.70
N ALA A 60 -5.28 10.67 -2.32
CA ALA A 60 -6.29 10.25 -3.28
C ALA A 60 -6.69 11.44 -4.16
N HIS A 61 -7.06 11.16 -5.41
CA HIS A 61 -7.48 12.18 -6.36
C HIS A 61 -8.90 11.90 -6.81
N LEU A 62 -9.75 12.91 -6.70
CA LEU A 62 -11.12 12.92 -7.20
C LEU A 62 -11.25 14.05 -8.22
N GLY A 63 -11.75 13.76 -9.42
CA GLY A 63 -11.84 14.77 -10.47
C GLY A 63 -12.39 14.25 -11.79
N GLN A 64 -12.17 15.03 -12.84
CA GLN A 64 -12.60 14.73 -14.20
C GLN A 64 -11.47 14.95 -15.19
N HIS A 65 -11.36 14.08 -16.19
CA HIS A 65 -10.44 14.22 -17.30
C HIS A 65 -11.16 13.86 -18.60
N GLU A 66 -11.27 14.80 -19.54
CA GLU A 66 -11.93 14.59 -20.84
C GLU A 66 -13.34 13.98 -20.74
N GLY A 67 -14.15 14.47 -19.78
CA GLY A 67 -15.49 13.93 -19.54
C GLY A 67 -15.52 12.73 -18.58
N LEU A 68 -14.41 12.03 -18.36
CA LEU A 68 -14.33 10.87 -17.48
C LEU A 68 -14.10 11.29 -16.03
N HIS A 69 -15.06 10.96 -15.17
CA HIS A 69 -14.91 11.14 -13.74
C HIS A 69 -14.08 10.00 -13.13
N TYR A 70 -13.17 10.34 -12.22
CA TYR A 70 -12.28 9.37 -11.59
C TYR A 70 -12.18 9.61 -10.08
N ALA A 71 -12.06 8.51 -9.35
CA ALA A 71 -11.63 8.46 -7.95
C ALA A 71 -10.51 7.40 -7.86
N MET A 72 -9.26 7.82 -7.62
CA MET A 72 -8.12 6.91 -7.70
C MET A 72 -6.94 7.36 -6.84
N GLY A 73 -5.83 6.60 -6.90
CA GLY A 73 -4.61 6.98 -6.21
C GLY A 73 -4.67 6.83 -4.68
N TYR A 74 -5.45 5.88 -4.17
CA TYR A 74 -5.73 5.75 -2.73
C TYR A 74 -4.51 5.42 -1.85
N CYS A 75 -3.31 5.24 -2.41
CA CYS A 75 -2.05 5.10 -1.68
C CYS A 75 -2.04 4.00 -0.58
N GLY A 76 -2.84 2.95 -0.73
CA GLY A 76 -2.95 1.85 0.23
C GLY A 76 -4.18 1.93 1.15
N SER A 77 -4.93 3.03 1.14
CA SER A 77 -6.15 3.23 1.92
C SER A 77 -7.43 2.95 1.14
N GLY A 78 -7.32 2.20 0.04
CA GLY A 78 -8.38 2.05 -0.96
C GLY A 78 -9.67 1.40 -0.47
N ILE A 79 -9.61 0.44 0.47
CA ILE A 79 -10.83 -0.25 0.95
C ILE A 79 -11.82 0.75 1.56
N GLY A 80 -11.35 1.60 2.48
CA GLY A 80 -12.19 2.64 3.08
C GLY A 80 -12.43 3.80 2.11
N MET A 81 -11.37 4.32 1.49
CA MET A 81 -11.43 5.53 0.68
C MET A 81 -12.27 5.37 -0.59
N ALA A 82 -12.26 4.20 -1.24
CA ALA A 82 -13.01 3.99 -2.47
C ALA A 82 -14.52 4.02 -2.22
N SER A 83 -14.99 3.49 -1.10
CA SER A 83 -16.40 3.56 -0.73
C SER A 83 -16.84 5.00 -0.49
N TYR A 84 -16.05 5.75 0.27
CA TYR A 84 -16.30 7.17 0.55
C TYR A 84 -16.27 8.03 -0.72
N LEU A 85 -15.18 7.97 -1.49
CA LEU A 85 -15.00 8.80 -2.69
C LEU A 85 -15.92 8.36 -3.84
N GLY A 86 -16.27 7.08 -3.93
CA GLY A 86 -17.26 6.59 -4.88
C GLY A 86 -18.66 7.17 -4.61
N MET A 87 -19.08 7.20 -3.34
CA MET A 87 -20.34 7.84 -2.95
C MET A 87 -20.32 9.35 -3.23
N ARG A 88 -19.24 10.05 -2.82
CA ARG A 88 -19.07 11.49 -3.05
C ARG A 88 -19.08 11.82 -4.54
N LEU A 89 -18.41 11.01 -5.37
CA LEU A 89 -18.44 11.18 -6.81
C LEU A 89 -19.85 10.99 -7.38
N GLY A 90 -20.60 9.99 -6.90
CA GLY A 90 -21.99 9.79 -7.29
C GLY A 90 -22.87 11.01 -6.97
N GLN A 91 -22.68 11.62 -5.80
CA GLN A 91 -23.34 12.86 -5.40
C GLN A 91 -22.98 14.03 -6.33
N GLN A 92 -21.70 14.18 -6.69
CA GLN A 92 -21.25 15.19 -7.65
C GLN A 92 -21.93 15.02 -9.02
N LEU A 93 -22.08 13.77 -9.50
CA LEU A 93 -22.70 13.47 -10.79
C LEU A 93 -24.18 13.85 -10.86
N VAL A 94 -24.91 13.79 -9.74
CA VAL A 94 -26.33 14.20 -9.67
C VAL A 94 -26.51 15.66 -9.24
N GLY A 95 -25.42 16.41 -9.09
CA GLY A 95 -25.44 17.82 -8.68
C GLY A 95 -25.74 18.04 -7.19
N ASP A 96 -25.55 17.03 -6.34
CA ASP A 96 -25.70 17.16 -4.88
C ASP A 96 -24.46 17.86 -4.29
N PRO A 97 -24.61 19.03 -3.63
CA PRO A 97 -23.51 19.76 -3.01
C PRO A 97 -22.76 18.96 -1.94
N GLN A 98 -23.39 17.93 -1.35
CA GLN A 98 -22.73 17.03 -0.39
C GLN A 98 -21.61 16.20 -1.03
N GLY A 99 -21.54 16.14 -2.35
CA GLY A 99 -20.47 15.47 -3.07
C GLY A 99 -19.10 16.15 -2.95
N ALA A 100 -19.03 17.41 -2.51
CA ALA A 100 -17.77 18.14 -2.40
C ALA A 100 -16.80 17.51 -1.39
N THR A 101 -15.52 17.43 -1.75
CA THR A 101 -14.46 16.85 -0.92
C THR A 101 -13.18 17.67 -0.96
N ALA A 102 -12.33 17.51 0.06
CA ALA A 102 -10.98 18.07 0.05
C ALA A 102 -10.05 17.42 -1.00
N PHE A 103 -10.49 16.35 -1.68
CA PHE A 103 -9.74 15.65 -2.72
C PHE A 103 -10.11 16.10 -4.13
N ASP A 104 -11.05 17.04 -4.24
CA ASP A 104 -11.54 17.54 -5.53
C ASP A 104 -10.46 18.37 -6.22
N ASN A 105 -10.19 18.04 -7.49
CA ASN A 105 -9.34 18.83 -8.39
C ASN A 105 -7.95 19.15 -7.82
N LEU A 106 -7.41 18.26 -6.97
CA LEU A 106 -6.03 18.35 -6.55
C LEU A 106 -5.12 18.25 -7.79
N GLN A 107 -3.98 18.95 -7.73
CA GLN A 107 -2.96 18.78 -8.76
C GLN A 107 -2.51 17.33 -8.75
N PHE A 108 -2.41 16.69 -9.93
CA PHE A 108 -1.93 15.33 -10.06
C PHE A 108 -0.46 15.35 -10.51
N PRO A 109 0.52 15.60 -9.61
CA PRO A 109 1.90 15.83 -10.01
C PRO A 109 2.52 14.57 -10.60
N THR A 110 3.46 14.77 -11.51
CA THR A 110 4.36 13.73 -12.03
C THR A 110 5.82 14.05 -11.69
N ARG A 111 6.75 13.20 -12.13
CA ARG A 111 8.19 13.45 -12.03
C ARG A 111 8.81 13.52 -13.42
N PRO A 112 9.92 14.27 -13.58
CA PRO A 112 10.69 14.22 -14.81
C PRO A 112 11.00 12.77 -15.21
N LEU A 113 10.86 12.48 -16.50
CA LEU A 113 11.13 11.16 -17.09
C LEU A 113 10.23 10.02 -16.55
N TYR A 114 9.11 10.34 -15.90
CA TYR A 114 8.13 9.33 -15.48
C TYR A 114 7.05 9.13 -16.55
N PHE A 115 7.14 8.00 -17.26
CA PHE A 115 6.17 7.56 -18.27
C PHE A 115 5.48 6.24 -17.85
N GLY A 116 5.14 6.13 -16.56
CA GLY A 116 4.53 4.92 -15.98
C GLY A 116 5.53 3.91 -15.39
N LYS A 117 6.80 3.97 -15.77
CA LYS A 117 7.88 3.19 -15.12
C LYS A 117 8.53 4.03 -14.01
N PRO A 118 8.41 3.65 -12.72
CA PRO A 118 8.94 4.43 -11.62
C PRO A 118 10.45 4.20 -11.46
N TRP A 119 11.27 4.86 -12.29
CA TRP A 119 12.73 4.71 -12.34
C TRP A 119 13.43 4.96 -10.99
N PHE A 120 12.86 5.78 -10.13
CA PHE A 120 13.41 6.13 -8.80
C PHE A 120 13.08 5.09 -7.72
N LEU A 121 12.05 4.25 -7.92
CA LEU A 121 11.49 3.41 -6.88
C LEU A 121 12.49 2.36 -6.34
N PRO A 122 13.32 1.69 -7.16
CA PRO A 122 14.32 0.75 -6.64
C PRO A 122 15.27 1.41 -5.64
N SER A 123 15.80 2.60 -5.96
CA SER A 123 16.73 3.33 -5.09
C SER A 123 16.07 3.76 -3.78
N VAL A 124 14.85 4.27 -3.85
CA VAL A 124 14.06 4.67 -2.68
C VAL A 124 13.79 3.46 -1.78
N VAL A 125 13.42 2.30 -2.35
CA VAL A 125 13.19 1.07 -1.57
C VAL A 125 14.47 0.61 -0.88
N GLN A 126 15.62 0.63 -1.57
CA GLN A 126 16.89 0.24 -0.94
C GLN A 126 17.28 1.19 0.21
N TRP A 127 17.09 2.50 0.03
CA TRP A 127 17.31 3.47 1.10
C TRP A 127 16.46 3.18 2.34
N TYR A 128 15.15 2.95 2.16
CA TYR A 128 14.26 2.62 3.27
C TYR A 128 14.63 1.29 3.94
N ARG A 129 15.04 0.28 3.17
CA ARG A 129 15.55 -0.98 3.73
C ARG A 129 16.77 -0.76 4.59
N LEU A 130 17.74 0.02 4.13
CA LEU A 130 18.91 0.36 4.94
C LEU A 130 18.45 1.03 6.23
N ARG A 131 17.67 2.12 6.13
CA ARG A 131 17.17 2.86 7.30
C ARG A 131 16.47 1.97 8.33
N ASP A 132 15.65 1.02 7.87
CA ASP A 132 14.96 0.05 8.73
C ASP A 132 15.96 -0.86 9.48
N HIS A 133 16.96 -1.41 8.77
CA HIS A 133 18.03 -2.19 9.41
C HIS A 133 18.81 -1.38 10.45
N TRP A 134 19.12 -0.11 10.16
CA TRP A 134 19.79 0.79 11.11
C TRP A 134 18.92 1.03 12.36
N GLN A 135 17.61 1.21 12.19
CA GLN A 135 16.67 1.43 13.28
C GLN A 135 16.51 0.17 14.15
N ILE A 136 16.38 -1.00 13.54
CA ILE A 136 16.30 -2.30 14.26
C ILE A 136 17.57 -2.51 15.10
N ARG A 137 18.75 -2.27 14.53
CA ARG A 137 20.03 -2.40 15.25
C ARG A 137 20.12 -1.43 16.43
N ARG A 138 19.66 -0.19 16.27
CA ARG A 138 19.62 0.80 17.37
C ARG A 138 18.66 0.39 18.48
N ALA A 139 17.48 -0.10 18.14
CA ALA A 139 16.50 -0.59 19.12
C ALA A 139 17.04 -1.79 19.91
N ALA A 140 17.66 -2.75 19.22
CA ALA A 140 18.28 -3.90 19.86
C ALA A 140 19.46 -3.52 20.79
N ALA A 141 20.28 -2.55 20.40
CA ALA A 141 21.36 -2.02 21.23
C ALA A 141 20.82 -1.30 22.49
N HIS A 142 19.71 -0.56 22.35
CA HIS A 142 19.09 0.13 23.49
C HIS A 142 18.47 -0.85 24.49
N ASN A 143 17.76 -1.88 24.03
CA ASN A 143 17.22 -2.94 24.90
C ASN A 143 18.32 -3.72 25.65
N ARG A 144 19.51 -3.87 25.07
CA ARG A 144 20.65 -4.52 25.74
C ARG A 144 21.32 -3.66 26.81
N LEU A 145 21.13 -2.33 26.78
CA LEU A 145 21.67 -1.40 27.77
C LEU A 145 20.70 -1.12 28.92
N THR A 146 19.44 -1.52 28.77
CA THR A 146 18.35 -1.27 29.72
C THR A 146 17.83 -2.55 30.40
N ALA A 147 18.32 -3.72 29.99
CA ALA A 147 18.13 -5.02 30.62
C ALA A 147 19.37 -5.41 31.43
#